data_AF-A0A498SES4-F1
#
_entry.id   AF-A0A498SES4-F1
#
_cell.length_a   1.000
_cell.length_b   1.000
_cell.length_c   1.000
_cell.angle_alpha   90.00
_cell.angle_beta   90.00
_cell.angle_gamma   90.00
#
_symmetry.space_group_name_H-M   'P 1'
#
loop_
_entity.id
_entity.type
_entity.pdbx_description
1 polymer ?
#
loop_
_entity_poly.entity_id
_entity_poly.type
_entity_poly.pdbx_seq_one_letter_code
_entity_poly.pdbx_strand_id
1 'polypeptide(L)'
;MKAKIVKDILLIGHSFIYLAALTSLYWQIPGLYGEKGLIPVASKFSCDKSSCHSYQNGVNILPIVINFFCIAPSYALQVGDVFLQFQWDSLLIESGALCILIAPLPFVGSSPADNISLYLMRWLVFRLMYSSGVVKLTSHCPLWWDLAATKGIYPRFERSLTFLGTLISAIFIISSLCFFVYYFNVGIDGFKIASSIAFTMQQFDEFVEKSTIWLLYIGVIGFFAEVIAAVLRYFTEIHESKLLSLLHLVYVIIVATFFFSISTVSFVVISNQSQSQIPTIVKYMHHYSKSYGLTHSYGLFRRMTGLHGRPEIILEGSYELNGSWTMFDFYSKPGKLDERPRFVLPHQPRLDWQMWFAALGTYHNNAFFLSLAYHLLRNNSEVTYLMKKYPFEAKLPNFIRADLYLYHYTKISLKDEWPKDYWRRDFQQKYLPTITREDTKLSDYLHENGFVLKKQFTLKNQNFDLENKLQTLHGFVRTLNPTTFVDSVIVAHVVLFVAHIKFKKVTIVQ
;
A
#
# COMPACT_ATOMS: atom_id res chain seq x y z
N MET A 1 1.61 -3.48 -33.10
CA MET A 1 0.29 -2.90 -32.74
C MET A 1 -0.22 -3.35 -31.36
N LYS A 2 -0.29 -4.66 -31.06
CA LYS A 2 -0.81 -5.15 -29.75
C LYS A 2 0.02 -4.73 -28.53
N ALA A 3 1.36 -4.78 -28.59
CA ALA A 3 2.22 -4.43 -27.44
C ALA A 3 2.13 -2.95 -27.05
N LYS A 4 2.13 -2.03 -28.03
CA LYS A 4 1.95 -0.59 -27.79
C LYS A 4 0.65 -0.26 -27.05
N ILE A 5 -0.47 -0.83 -27.49
CA ILE A 5 -1.77 -0.66 -26.84
C ILE A 5 -1.73 -1.16 -25.38
N VAL A 6 -1.11 -2.31 -25.14
CA VAL A 6 -0.97 -2.85 -23.78
C VAL A 6 -0.15 -1.94 -22.89
N LYS A 7 0.97 -1.39 -23.40
CA LYS A 7 1.81 -0.42 -22.67
C LYS A 7 1.03 0.84 -22.34
N ASP A 8 0.34 1.41 -23.33
CA ASP A 8 -0.44 2.65 -23.15
C ASP A 8 -1.53 2.44 -22.08
N ILE A 9 -2.29 1.35 -22.15
CA ILE A 9 -3.32 1.01 -21.15
C ILE A 9 -2.70 0.86 -19.75
N LEU A 10 -1.57 0.16 -19.65
CA LEU A 10 -0.88 -0.05 -18.39
C LEU A 10 -0.41 1.27 -17.79
N LEU A 11 0.25 2.12 -18.57
CA LEU A 11 0.76 3.42 -18.13
C LEU A 11 -0.38 4.35 -17.73
N ILE A 12 -1.45 4.45 -18.53
CA ILE A 12 -2.63 5.26 -18.22
C ILE A 12 -3.29 4.77 -16.93
N GLY A 13 -3.49 3.45 -16.79
CA GLY A 13 -4.07 2.87 -15.58
C GLY A 13 -3.20 3.12 -14.35
N HIS A 14 -1.89 3.04 -14.50
CA HIS A 14 -0.96 3.30 -13.42
C HIS A 14 -0.92 4.78 -13.01
N SER A 15 -0.93 5.71 -13.97
CA SER A 15 -1.08 7.14 -13.72
C SER A 15 -2.38 7.46 -12.98
N PHE A 16 -3.48 6.80 -13.31
CA PHE A 16 -4.75 6.96 -12.61
C PHE A 16 -4.67 6.49 -11.14
N ILE A 17 -3.99 5.36 -10.88
CA ILE A 17 -3.78 4.87 -9.50
C ILE A 17 -2.93 5.87 -8.70
N TYR A 18 -1.86 6.41 -9.29
CA TYR A 18 -1.05 7.46 -8.64
C TYR A 18 -1.86 8.71 -8.34
N LEU A 19 -2.69 9.16 -9.28
CA LEU A 19 -3.60 10.29 -9.07
C LEU A 19 -4.49 10.04 -7.86
N ALA A 20 -5.21 8.92 -7.82
CA ALA A 20 -6.08 8.56 -6.70
C ALA A 20 -5.32 8.49 -5.37
N ALA A 21 -4.17 7.80 -5.34
CA ALA A 21 -3.36 7.62 -4.14
C ALA A 21 -2.82 8.96 -3.60
N LEU A 22 -2.27 9.80 -4.48
CA LEU A 22 -1.69 11.10 -4.11
C LEU A 22 -2.76 12.12 -3.74
N THR A 23 -3.91 12.16 -4.42
CA THR A 23 -5.04 13.01 -4.04
C THR A 23 -5.58 12.61 -2.67
N SER A 24 -5.73 11.30 -2.42
CA SER A 24 -6.15 10.79 -1.11
C SER A 24 -5.14 11.14 -0.01
N LEU A 25 -3.84 11.04 -0.30
CA LEU A 25 -2.79 11.38 0.66
C LEU A 25 -2.75 12.89 0.91
N TYR A 26 -2.84 13.71 -0.13
CA TYR A 26 -2.74 15.18 -0.09
C TYR A 26 -3.67 15.79 0.97
N TRP A 27 -4.92 15.34 1.01
CA TRP A 27 -5.91 15.77 2.01
C TRP A 27 -5.43 15.52 3.45
N GLN A 28 -4.64 14.47 3.69
CA GLN A 28 -4.21 14.02 5.02
C GLN A 28 -2.84 14.56 5.44
N ILE A 29 -2.03 15.05 4.49
CA ILE A 29 -0.62 15.42 4.74
C ILE A 29 -0.49 16.36 5.94
N PRO A 30 -1.26 17.44 6.09
CA PRO A 30 -1.01 18.36 7.20
C PRO A 30 -1.25 17.71 8.57
N GLY A 31 -2.29 16.89 8.71
CA GLY A 31 -2.58 16.23 9.99
C GLY A 31 -1.63 15.08 10.31
N LEU A 32 -1.13 14.37 9.30
CA LEU A 32 -0.19 13.27 9.51
C LEU A 32 1.25 13.77 9.72
N TYR A 33 1.65 14.78 8.96
CA TYR A 33 3.06 15.10 8.69
C TYR A 33 3.42 16.59 8.81
N GLY A 34 2.43 17.47 9.00
CA GLY A 34 2.66 18.90 9.21
C GLY A 34 3.50 19.19 10.45
N GLU A 35 3.91 20.44 10.62
CA GLU A 35 4.70 20.85 11.81
C GLU A 35 3.97 20.54 13.12
N LYS A 36 2.63 20.58 13.06
CA LYS A 36 1.72 20.26 14.16
C LYS A 36 0.95 18.95 13.87
N GLY A 37 1.42 18.13 12.93
CA GLY A 37 0.83 16.83 12.62
C GLY A 37 1.23 15.75 13.63
N LEU A 38 0.69 14.54 13.45
CA LEU A 38 0.95 13.38 14.30
C LEU A 38 2.44 12.97 14.33
N ILE A 39 3.11 13.07 13.19
CA ILE A 39 4.52 12.74 13.00
C ILE A 39 5.17 13.85 12.17
N PRO A 40 5.60 14.95 12.81
CA PRO A 40 6.15 16.09 12.10
C PRO A 40 7.36 15.69 11.28
N VAL A 41 7.30 15.94 9.97
CA VAL A 41 8.39 15.56 9.06
C VAL A 41 9.70 16.26 9.39
N ALA A 42 9.62 17.49 9.89
CA ALA A 42 10.76 18.27 10.33
C ALA A 42 11.64 17.55 11.37
N SER A 43 11.06 16.73 12.26
CA SER A 43 11.85 16.02 13.28
C SER A 43 12.80 15.01 12.64
N LYS A 44 12.39 14.39 11.53
CA LYS A 44 13.22 13.44 10.76
C LYS A 44 14.37 14.11 10.01
N PHE A 45 14.21 15.39 9.66
CA PHE A 45 15.26 16.18 9.00
C PHE A 45 16.22 16.85 9.98
N SER A 46 15.84 16.97 11.24
CA SER A 46 16.58 17.72 12.28
C SER A 46 17.70 16.93 12.98
N CYS A 47 18.00 15.69 12.57
CA CYS A 47 19.04 14.86 13.21
C CYS A 47 20.47 15.39 13.01
N ASP A 48 21.25 15.33 14.09
CA ASP A 48 22.61 15.85 14.21
C ASP A 48 23.61 15.13 13.27
N LYS A 49 24.66 15.85 12.86
CA LYS A 49 25.56 15.54 11.72
C LYS A 49 26.21 14.14 11.72
N SER A 50 26.30 13.44 12.85
CA SER A 50 27.01 12.16 12.97
C SER A 50 26.15 10.93 12.63
N SER A 51 24.83 10.98 12.88
CA SER A 51 23.89 9.88 12.57
C SER A 51 23.29 10.00 11.16
N CYS A 52 23.42 11.18 10.55
CA CYS A 52 22.85 11.53 9.25
C CYS A 52 23.76 11.23 8.06
N HIS A 53 24.95 10.63 8.26
CA HIS A 53 25.90 10.39 7.16
C HIS A 53 25.32 9.49 6.05
N SER A 54 24.37 8.61 6.39
CA SER A 54 23.66 7.76 5.41
C SER A 54 22.55 8.50 4.66
N TYR A 55 21.86 9.45 5.30
CA TYR A 55 20.80 10.26 4.68
C TYR A 55 21.37 11.43 3.84
N GLN A 56 22.39 12.15 4.34
CA GLN A 56 22.99 13.29 3.64
C GLN A 56 23.83 12.91 2.42
N ASN A 57 24.53 11.76 2.44
CA ASN A 57 25.27 11.30 1.26
C ASN A 57 24.35 10.91 0.09
N GLY A 58 23.09 10.54 0.38
CA GLY A 58 22.05 10.40 -0.64
C GLY A 58 21.68 11.74 -1.27
N VAL A 59 21.53 12.80 -0.45
CA VAL A 59 20.99 14.12 -0.82
C VAL A 59 21.85 14.90 -1.83
N ASN A 60 23.15 14.67 -1.93
CA ASN A 60 24.01 15.41 -2.88
C ASN A 60 23.92 14.90 -4.34
N ILE A 61 23.53 13.64 -4.55
CA ILE A 61 23.32 13.05 -5.90
C ILE A 61 21.80 12.96 -6.22
N LEU A 62 20.97 13.13 -5.18
CA LEU A 62 19.52 12.94 -5.17
C LEU A 62 18.71 13.83 -6.10
N PRO A 63 18.94 15.15 -6.24
CA PRO A 63 18.04 15.98 -7.05
C PRO A 63 18.11 15.61 -8.52
N ILE A 64 19.30 15.24 -9.01
CA ILE A 64 19.52 14.81 -10.38
C ILE A 64 18.91 13.43 -10.60
N VAL A 65 19.14 12.47 -9.69
CA VAL A 65 18.60 11.10 -9.81
C VAL A 65 17.08 11.05 -9.56
N ILE A 66 16.54 11.82 -8.60
CA ILE A 66 15.10 11.95 -8.34
C ILE A 66 14.39 12.64 -9.50
N ASN A 67 14.96 13.70 -10.09
CA ASN A 67 14.35 14.37 -11.25
C ASN A 67 14.52 13.55 -12.53
N PHE A 68 15.64 12.85 -12.71
CA PHE A 68 15.91 12.06 -13.91
C PHE A 68 15.16 10.72 -13.94
N PHE A 69 14.98 10.08 -12.77
CA PHE A 69 14.27 8.79 -12.65
C PHE A 69 12.91 8.91 -11.94
N CYS A 70 12.39 10.12 -11.69
CA CYS A 70 11.09 10.33 -11.02
C CYS A 70 10.91 9.54 -9.69
N ILE A 71 11.97 9.38 -8.90
CA ILE A 71 12.02 8.52 -7.69
C ILE A 71 11.38 9.20 -6.46
N ALA A 72 10.81 10.40 -6.58
CA ALA A 72 10.21 11.17 -5.48
C ALA A 72 9.24 10.37 -4.57
N PRO A 73 8.41 9.44 -5.07
CA PRO A 73 7.55 8.62 -4.23
C PRO A 73 8.28 7.72 -3.23
N SER A 74 9.48 7.21 -3.55
CA SER A 74 10.21 6.33 -2.62
C SER A 74 10.80 7.08 -1.44
N TYR A 75 11.14 8.34 -1.63
CA TYR A 75 11.58 9.21 -0.53
C TYR A 75 10.43 9.51 0.44
N ALA A 76 9.21 9.67 -0.08
CA ALA A 76 8.01 9.81 0.76
C ALA A 76 7.77 8.58 1.66
N LEU A 77 8.16 7.36 1.27
CA LEU A 77 8.09 6.18 2.17
C LEU A 77 9.07 6.26 3.34
N GLN A 78 10.29 6.74 3.08
CA GLN A 78 11.33 6.86 4.12
C GLN A 78 10.88 7.84 5.21
N VAL A 79 10.28 8.95 4.78
CA VAL A 79 9.76 9.98 5.67
C VAL A 79 8.42 9.57 6.30
N GLY A 80 7.54 8.94 5.52
CA GLY A 80 6.15 8.68 5.87
C GLY A 80 5.91 7.61 6.95
N ASP A 81 6.91 6.78 7.23
CA ASP A 81 6.90 5.84 8.37
C ASP A 81 5.63 4.96 8.42
N VAL A 82 5.07 4.77 9.61
CA VAL A 82 3.86 4.03 9.93
C VAL A 82 2.63 4.32 9.05
N PHE A 83 2.50 5.49 8.41
CA PHE A 83 1.33 5.82 7.57
C PHE A 83 1.56 5.60 6.05
N LEU A 84 2.80 5.38 5.62
CA LEU A 84 3.15 5.11 4.22
C LEU A 84 3.91 3.79 4.01
N GLN A 85 4.11 2.96 5.03
CA GLN A 85 4.83 1.67 4.90
C GLN A 85 3.90 0.46 4.67
N PHE A 86 2.71 0.66 4.09
CA PHE A 86 1.84 -0.47 3.80
C PHE A 86 2.24 -1.18 2.50
N GLN A 87 1.84 -2.44 2.37
CA GLN A 87 2.26 -3.26 1.22
C GLN A 87 1.78 -2.72 -0.14
N TRP A 88 0.67 -1.99 -0.19
CA TRP A 88 0.24 -1.32 -1.43
C TRP A 88 1.10 -0.09 -1.75
N ASP A 89 1.66 0.60 -0.76
CA ASP A 89 2.58 1.72 -1.00
C ASP A 89 3.89 1.18 -1.59
N SER A 90 4.41 0.09 -1.02
CA SER A 90 5.54 -0.67 -1.58
C SER A 90 5.28 -1.15 -3.00
N LEU A 91 4.09 -1.71 -3.26
CA LEU A 91 3.69 -2.16 -4.59
C LEU A 91 3.59 -1.02 -5.59
N LEU A 92 2.98 0.10 -5.19
CA LEU A 92 2.82 1.28 -6.04
C LEU A 92 4.17 1.82 -6.49
N ILE A 93 5.16 1.84 -5.59
CA ILE A 93 6.50 2.35 -5.88
C ILE A 93 7.32 1.38 -6.72
N GLU A 94 7.29 0.09 -6.42
CA GLU A 94 7.98 -0.91 -7.22
C GLU A 94 7.39 -0.99 -8.64
N SER A 95 6.06 -1.02 -8.77
CA SER A 95 5.41 -1.00 -10.09
C SER A 95 5.59 0.34 -10.83
N GLY A 96 5.64 1.47 -10.13
CA GLY A 96 5.96 2.77 -10.70
C GLY A 96 7.39 2.87 -11.22
N ALA A 97 8.36 2.33 -10.47
CA ALA A 97 9.74 2.23 -10.92
C ALA A 97 9.87 1.40 -12.20
N LEU A 98 9.12 0.29 -12.30
CA LEU A 98 9.05 -0.51 -13.54
C LEU A 98 8.35 0.23 -14.69
N CYS A 99 7.36 1.07 -14.40
CA CYS A 99 6.67 1.85 -15.43
C CYS A 99 7.59 2.86 -16.14
N ILE A 100 8.67 3.32 -15.49
CA ILE A 100 9.69 4.17 -16.14
C ILE A 100 10.33 3.43 -17.32
N LEU A 101 10.56 2.12 -17.21
CA LEU A 101 11.09 1.28 -18.29
C LEU A 101 10.05 0.93 -19.36
N ILE A 102 8.76 1.07 -19.04
CA ILE A 102 7.66 0.84 -19.96
C ILE A 102 7.34 2.13 -20.74
N ALA A 103 7.52 3.28 -20.12
CA ALA A 103 7.28 4.58 -20.74
C ALA A 103 8.13 4.75 -22.01
N PRO A 104 7.54 5.20 -23.14
CA PRO A 104 8.31 5.49 -24.33
C PRO A 104 9.25 6.67 -24.07
N LEU A 105 10.53 6.52 -24.41
CA LEU A 105 11.44 7.68 -24.42
C LEU A 105 11.01 8.62 -25.56
N PRO A 106 10.95 9.94 -25.34
CA PRO A 106 10.42 10.90 -26.31
C PRO A 106 11.14 10.93 -27.67
N PHE A 107 12.34 10.33 -27.75
CA PHE A 107 13.17 10.27 -28.96
C PHE A 107 13.32 8.86 -29.54
N VAL A 108 12.64 7.85 -28.96
CA VAL A 108 12.73 6.46 -29.39
C VAL A 108 11.33 5.96 -29.72
N GLY A 109 11.12 5.51 -30.97
CA GLY A 109 9.87 4.89 -31.41
C GLY A 109 9.60 3.53 -30.76
N SER A 110 8.83 2.67 -31.43
CA SER A 110 8.62 1.28 -30.97
C SER A 110 9.96 0.55 -30.86
N SER A 111 10.26 -0.02 -29.69
CA SER A 111 11.55 -0.65 -29.43
C SER A 111 11.44 -2.17 -29.30
N PRO A 112 12.44 -2.95 -29.77
CA PRO A 112 12.48 -4.40 -29.60
C PRO A 112 12.55 -4.86 -28.13
N ALA A 113 12.86 -3.95 -27.20
CA ALA A 113 13.02 -4.19 -25.77
C ALA A 113 11.70 -4.21 -24.97
N ASP A 114 10.56 -3.84 -25.58
CA ASP A 114 9.28 -3.65 -24.89
C ASP A 114 8.81 -4.86 -24.06
N ASN A 115 9.09 -6.09 -24.53
CA ASN A 115 8.68 -7.29 -23.82
C ASN A 115 9.51 -7.56 -22.55
N ILE A 116 10.74 -7.04 -22.46
CA ILE A 116 11.58 -7.17 -21.25
C ILE A 116 10.89 -6.43 -20.10
N SER A 117 10.48 -5.18 -20.32
CA SER A 117 9.80 -4.37 -19.30
C SER A 117 8.45 -5.00 -18.89
N LEU A 118 7.69 -5.53 -19.86
CA LEU A 118 6.44 -6.25 -19.57
C LEU A 118 6.68 -7.56 -18.79
N TYR A 119 7.80 -8.24 -19.04
CA TYR A 119 8.19 -9.43 -18.27
C TYR A 119 8.44 -9.08 -16.81
N LEU A 120 9.14 -7.97 -16.52
CA LEU A 120 9.36 -7.51 -15.14
C LEU A 120 8.04 -7.24 -14.41
N MET A 121 7.06 -6.65 -15.09
CA MET A 121 5.74 -6.43 -14.50
C MET A 121 5.01 -7.76 -14.23
N ARG A 122 5.07 -8.73 -15.15
CA ARG A 122 4.53 -10.08 -14.93
C ARG A 122 5.22 -10.77 -13.76
N TRP A 123 6.55 -10.64 -13.66
CA TRP A 123 7.35 -11.15 -12.56
C TRP A 123 6.96 -10.51 -11.22
N LEU A 124 6.72 -9.20 -11.18
CA LEU A 124 6.19 -8.53 -9.99
C LEU A 124 4.82 -9.07 -9.56
N VAL A 125 3.87 -9.19 -10.49
CA VAL A 125 2.54 -9.74 -10.21
C VAL A 125 2.64 -11.19 -9.73
N PHE A 126 3.48 -11.99 -10.37
CA PHE A 126 3.77 -13.36 -9.96
C PHE A 126 4.30 -13.41 -8.52
N ARG A 127 5.35 -12.63 -8.20
CA ARG A 127 5.90 -12.55 -6.84
C ARG A 127 4.84 -12.13 -5.84
N LEU A 128 4.08 -11.08 -6.12
CA LEU A 128 3.00 -10.61 -5.25
C LEU A 128 2.00 -11.73 -4.94
N MET A 129 1.50 -12.42 -5.95
CA MET A 129 0.48 -13.46 -5.82
C MET A 129 1.03 -14.71 -5.11
N TYR A 130 2.20 -15.19 -5.54
CA TYR A 130 2.84 -16.36 -4.95
C TYR A 130 3.22 -16.10 -3.49
N SER A 131 3.97 -15.02 -3.24
CA SER A 131 4.43 -14.68 -1.89
C SER A 131 3.26 -14.44 -0.93
N SER A 132 2.23 -13.70 -1.37
CA SER A 132 1.03 -13.48 -0.54
C SER A 132 0.22 -14.76 -0.30
N GLY A 133 0.22 -15.71 -1.24
CA GLY A 133 -0.40 -17.02 -1.06
C GLY A 133 0.35 -17.88 -0.05
N VAL A 134 1.67 -18.00 -0.24
CA VAL A 134 2.54 -18.84 0.60
C VAL A 134 2.51 -18.36 2.06
N VAL A 135 2.63 -17.06 2.31
CA VAL A 135 2.69 -16.56 3.69
C VAL A 135 1.43 -16.86 4.50
N LYS A 136 0.26 -17.02 3.85
CA LYS A 136 -0.99 -17.32 4.56
C LYS A 136 -0.89 -18.67 5.27
N LEU A 137 -0.31 -19.67 4.62
CA LEU A 137 -0.13 -21.00 5.19
C LEU A 137 1.14 -21.10 6.05
N THR A 138 2.26 -20.49 5.64
CA THR A 138 3.49 -20.43 6.47
C THR A 138 3.40 -19.48 7.67
N SER A 139 2.28 -18.76 7.82
CA SER A 139 1.99 -17.99 9.05
C SER A 139 1.63 -18.87 10.24
N HIS A 140 1.32 -20.14 9.96
CA HIS A 140 0.73 -21.09 10.90
C HIS A 140 -0.56 -20.57 11.56
N CYS A 141 -1.27 -19.68 10.88
CA CYS A 141 -2.55 -19.16 11.34
C CYS A 141 -3.62 -20.26 11.19
N PRO A 142 -4.28 -20.70 12.28
CA PRO A 142 -5.31 -21.73 12.21
C PRO A 142 -6.43 -21.35 11.25
N LEU A 143 -6.79 -20.07 11.15
CA LEU A 143 -7.86 -19.59 10.26
C LEU A 143 -7.60 -19.84 8.77
N TRP A 144 -6.34 -19.77 8.35
CA TRP A 144 -5.96 -20.11 6.97
C TRP A 144 -5.93 -21.62 6.77
N TRP A 145 -5.49 -22.38 7.78
CA TRP A 145 -5.44 -23.83 7.74
C TRP A 145 -6.82 -24.51 7.80
N ASP A 146 -7.75 -23.92 8.54
CA ASP A 146 -9.16 -24.35 8.65
C ASP A 146 -10.03 -23.84 7.49
N LEU A 147 -9.44 -23.09 6.55
CA LEU A 147 -10.12 -22.43 5.44
C LEU A 147 -11.28 -21.52 5.89
N ALA A 148 -11.32 -21.13 7.16
CA ALA A 148 -12.34 -20.22 7.69
C ALA A 148 -12.24 -18.84 7.03
N ALA A 149 -11.02 -18.41 6.70
CA ALA A 149 -10.73 -17.15 6.04
C ALA A 149 -11.21 -17.05 4.58
N THR A 150 -11.58 -18.16 3.93
CA THR A 150 -12.09 -18.17 2.54
C THR A 150 -13.62 -18.18 2.47
N LYS A 151 -14.30 -18.48 3.59
CA LYS A 151 -15.77 -18.50 3.69
C LYS A 151 -16.31 -17.07 3.52
N GLY A 152 -17.04 -16.82 2.43
CA GLY A 152 -17.62 -15.51 2.10
C GLY A 152 -17.01 -14.81 0.87
N ILE A 153 -15.96 -15.39 0.28
CA ILE A 153 -15.40 -14.93 -1.00
C ILE A 153 -16.20 -15.58 -2.13
N TYR A 154 -17.18 -14.86 -2.69
CA TYR A 154 -17.84 -15.28 -3.91
C TYR A 154 -16.87 -15.11 -5.09
N PRO A 155 -16.54 -16.16 -5.85
CA PRO A 155 -15.75 -16.00 -7.06
C PRO A 155 -16.59 -15.30 -8.12
N ARG A 156 -16.21 -14.05 -8.46
CA ARG A 156 -16.71 -13.37 -9.66
C ARG A 156 -15.61 -13.45 -10.73
N PHE A 157 -15.60 -14.56 -11.45
CA PHE A 157 -14.76 -14.72 -12.63
C PHE A 157 -15.62 -14.51 -13.89
N GLU A 158 -15.45 -13.36 -14.53
CA GLU A 158 -15.75 -13.23 -15.95
C GLU A 158 -14.44 -13.20 -16.72
N ARG A 159 -14.32 -14.07 -17.74
CA ARG A 159 -13.65 -13.63 -18.97
C ARG A 159 -14.00 -14.47 -20.18
N SER A 160 -14.43 -13.75 -21.21
CA SER A 160 -14.43 -14.13 -22.62
C SER A 160 -13.01 -14.44 -23.09
N LEU A 161 -12.80 -15.56 -23.81
CA LEU A 161 -11.65 -15.77 -24.71
C LEU A 161 -11.82 -16.99 -25.65
N THR A 162 -11.11 -16.92 -26.78
CA THR A 162 -11.20 -17.67 -28.04
C THR A 162 -10.74 -19.15 -27.98
N PHE A 163 -11.29 -19.96 -28.90
CA PHE A 163 -11.28 -21.45 -28.95
C PHE A 163 -9.95 -22.17 -28.62
N LEU A 164 -8.79 -21.73 -29.16
CA LEU A 164 -7.51 -22.39 -28.91
C LEU A 164 -6.94 -22.09 -27.51
N GLY A 165 -7.16 -20.87 -27.01
CA GLY A 165 -6.87 -20.52 -25.63
C GLY A 165 -7.79 -21.26 -24.66
N THR A 166 -9.04 -21.52 -25.06
CA THR A 166 -10.02 -22.26 -24.27
C THR A 166 -9.56 -23.68 -23.96
N LEU A 167 -8.94 -24.40 -24.89
CA LEU A 167 -8.49 -25.77 -24.64
C LEU A 167 -7.32 -25.83 -23.64
N ILE A 168 -6.31 -24.97 -23.82
CA ILE A 168 -5.15 -24.89 -22.92
C ILE A 168 -5.60 -24.42 -21.54
N SER A 169 -6.42 -23.37 -21.48
CA SER A 169 -7.02 -22.91 -20.23
C SER A 169 -7.90 -23.97 -19.59
N ALA A 170 -8.68 -24.74 -20.36
CA ALA A 170 -9.49 -25.83 -19.83
C ALA A 170 -8.62 -26.93 -19.21
N ILE A 171 -7.52 -27.33 -19.85
CA ILE A 171 -6.58 -28.31 -19.28
C ILE A 171 -5.96 -27.76 -17.98
N PHE A 172 -5.51 -26.50 -17.98
CA PHE A 172 -4.95 -25.87 -16.77
C PHE A 172 -5.99 -25.71 -15.66
N ILE A 173 -7.23 -25.36 -16.00
CA ILE A 173 -8.34 -25.21 -15.05
C ILE A 173 -8.72 -26.58 -14.49
N ILE A 174 -8.90 -27.59 -15.34
CA ILE A 174 -9.22 -28.95 -14.93
C ILE A 174 -8.09 -29.51 -14.05
N SER A 175 -6.84 -29.38 -14.49
CA SER A 175 -5.67 -29.80 -13.71
C SER A 175 -5.62 -29.07 -12.36
N SER A 176 -5.76 -27.74 -12.35
CA SER A 176 -5.80 -26.95 -11.12
C SER A 176 -6.97 -27.31 -10.23
N LEU A 177 -8.14 -27.63 -10.78
CA LEU A 177 -9.32 -28.08 -10.02
C LEU A 177 -9.10 -29.48 -9.45
N CYS A 178 -8.53 -30.42 -10.22
CA CYS A 178 -8.16 -31.74 -9.73
C CYS A 178 -7.13 -31.66 -8.60
N PHE A 179 -6.09 -30.85 -8.76
CA PHE A 179 -5.12 -30.56 -7.71
C PHE A 179 -5.78 -29.90 -6.49
N PHE A 180 -6.71 -28.97 -6.72
CA PHE A 180 -7.44 -28.31 -5.64
C PHE A 180 -8.32 -29.31 -4.87
N VAL A 181 -9.09 -30.16 -5.56
CA VAL A 181 -9.90 -31.22 -4.94
C VAL A 181 -9.02 -32.19 -4.17
N TYR A 182 -7.87 -32.58 -4.72
CA TYR A 182 -6.94 -33.50 -4.08
C TYR A 182 -6.29 -32.90 -2.82
N TYR A 183 -5.69 -31.71 -2.92
CA TYR A 183 -4.95 -31.09 -1.81
C TYR A 183 -5.84 -30.41 -0.75
N PHE A 184 -7.06 -30.01 -1.11
CA PHE A 184 -8.02 -29.39 -0.19
C PHE A 184 -9.21 -30.30 0.13
N ASN A 185 -9.12 -31.59 -0.18
CA ASN A 185 -10.09 -32.65 0.13
C ASN A 185 -11.55 -32.16 0.03
N VAL A 186 -11.91 -31.67 -1.15
CA VAL A 186 -13.19 -30.98 -1.34
C VAL A 186 -14.32 -32.01 -1.46
N GLY A 187 -15.19 -32.05 -0.46
CA GLY A 187 -16.42 -32.83 -0.45
C GLY A 187 -17.64 -31.96 -0.76
N ILE A 188 -18.58 -32.49 -1.53
CA ILE A 188 -19.86 -31.85 -1.83
C ILE A 188 -20.96 -32.62 -1.09
N ASP A 189 -21.61 -31.98 -0.13
CA ASP A 189 -22.78 -32.52 0.57
C ASP A 189 -23.99 -31.61 0.30
N GLY A 190 -24.78 -31.98 -0.73
CA GLY A 190 -25.89 -31.17 -1.24
C GLY A 190 -25.41 -29.80 -1.76
N PHE A 191 -25.87 -28.70 -1.12
CA PHE A 191 -25.47 -27.32 -1.44
C PHE A 191 -24.29 -26.80 -0.59
N LYS A 192 -23.70 -27.64 0.29
CA LYS A 192 -22.56 -27.27 1.12
C LYS A 192 -21.28 -27.87 0.57
N ILE A 193 -20.30 -27.01 0.30
CA ILE A 193 -18.94 -27.41 -0.05
C ILE A 193 -18.14 -27.47 1.25
N ALA A 194 -17.70 -28.67 1.63
CA ALA A 194 -16.77 -28.89 2.74
C ALA A 194 -15.36 -29.08 2.16
N SER A 195 -14.36 -28.46 2.78
CA SER A 195 -12.96 -28.60 2.36
C SER A 195 -12.04 -28.61 3.59
N SER A 196 -10.96 -29.37 3.51
CA SER A 196 -9.94 -29.50 4.55
C SER A 196 -8.56 -29.70 3.92
N ILE A 197 -7.52 -29.10 4.49
CA ILE A 197 -6.17 -29.26 3.94
C ILE A 197 -5.69 -30.72 4.12
N ALA A 198 -5.33 -31.37 3.01
CA ALA A 198 -4.93 -32.78 2.96
C ALA A 198 -3.42 -33.03 3.12
N PHE A 199 -2.64 -31.97 3.39
CA PHE A 199 -1.19 -32.02 3.58
C PHE A 199 -0.80 -31.50 4.96
N THR A 200 0.34 -31.94 5.49
CA THR A 200 0.87 -31.45 6.77
C THR A 200 1.61 -30.13 6.60
N MET A 201 1.81 -29.41 7.70
CA MET A 201 2.61 -28.19 7.72
C MET A 201 4.03 -28.43 7.20
N GLN A 202 4.68 -29.51 7.64
CA GLN A 202 6.04 -29.85 7.22
C GLN A 202 6.11 -30.16 5.71
N GLN A 203 5.11 -30.86 5.16
CA GLN A 203 5.03 -31.12 3.72
C GLN A 203 4.87 -29.82 2.93
N PHE A 204 4.11 -28.86 3.46
CA PHE A 204 3.94 -27.56 2.83
C PHE A 204 5.23 -26.73 2.87
N ASP A 205 5.93 -26.70 4.00
CA ASP A 205 7.20 -25.97 4.11
C ASP A 205 8.26 -26.56 3.17
N GLU A 206 8.35 -27.89 3.08
CA GLU A 206 9.23 -28.57 2.11
C GLU A 206 8.83 -28.26 0.66
N PHE A 207 7.53 -28.24 0.36
CA PHE A 207 7.04 -27.82 -0.95
C PHE A 207 7.48 -26.39 -1.26
N VAL A 208 7.31 -25.44 -0.33
CA VAL A 208 7.68 -24.03 -0.49
C VAL A 208 9.18 -23.88 -0.75
N GLU A 209 10.03 -24.59 0.00
CA GLU A 209 11.48 -24.57 -0.21
C GLU A 209 11.83 -25.05 -1.63
N LYS A 210 11.29 -26.19 -2.07
CA LYS A 210 11.55 -26.75 -3.41
C LYS A 210 10.95 -25.89 -4.54
N SER A 211 9.69 -25.48 -4.41
CA SER A 211 8.97 -24.73 -5.43
C SER A 211 9.59 -23.36 -5.64
N THR A 212 10.06 -22.69 -4.57
CA THR A 212 10.70 -21.37 -4.69
C THR A 212 12.00 -21.45 -5.51
N ILE A 213 12.79 -22.51 -5.35
CA ILE A 213 14.00 -22.75 -6.17
C ILE A 213 13.63 -22.95 -7.65
N TRP A 214 12.68 -23.84 -7.94
CA TRP A 214 12.26 -24.09 -9.33
C TRP A 214 11.66 -22.85 -9.99
N LEU A 215 10.84 -22.10 -9.26
CA LEU A 215 10.22 -20.86 -9.74
C LEU A 215 11.26 -19.75 -9.94
N LEU A 216 12.31 -19.70 -9.13
CA LEU A 216 13.46 -18.82 -9.36
C LEU A 216 14.15 -19.16 -10.69
N TYR A 217 14.45 -20.44 -10.95
CA TYR A 217 15.07 -20.85 -12.22
C TYR A 217 14.16 -20.58 -13.43
N ILE A 218 12.87 -20.87 -13.34
CA ILE A 218 11.90 -20.54 -14.40
C ILE A 218 11.88 -19.02 -14.65
N GLY A 219 11.88 -18.22 -13.58
CA GLY A 219 11.95 -16.76 -13.66
C GLY A 219 13.22 -16.28 -14.36
N VAL A 220 14.38 -16.85 -14.03
CA VAL A 220 15.68 -16.51 -14.63
C VAL A 220 15.72 -16.91 -16.10
N ILE A 221 15.34 -18.14 -16.43
CA ILE A 221 15.30 -18.65 -17.80
C ILE A 221 14.35 -17.81 -18.66
N GLY A 222 13.15 -17.50 -18.15
CA GLY A 222 12.18 -16.66 -18.84
C GLY A 222 12.71 -15.25 -19.10
N PHE A 223 13.45 -14.66 -18.14
CA PHE A 223 14.08 -13.35 -18.32
C PHE A 223 15.15 -13.39 -19.41
N PHE A 224 16.07 -14.36 -19.37
CA PHE A 224 17.09 -14.52 -20.40
C PHE A 224 16.50 -14.79 -21.79
N ALA A 225 15.43 -15.59 -21.87
CA ALA A 225 14.72 -15.83 -23.13
C ALA A 225 14.15 -14.51 -23.71
N GLU A 226 13.59 -13.63 -22.89
CA GLU A 226 13.09 -12.33 -23.35
C GLU A 226 14.22 -11.38 -23.78
N VAL A 227 15.37 -11.41 -23.10
CA VAL A 227 16.57 -10.66 -23.51
C VAL A 227 17.07 -11.14 -24.86
N ILE A 228 17.23 -12.45 -25.04
CA ILE A 228 17.64 -13.04 -26.34
C ILE A 228 16.64 -12.69 -27.43
N ALA A 229 15.34 -12.83 -27.15
CA ALA A 229 14.28 -12.48 -28.09
C ALA A 229 14.32 -10.98 -28.47
N ALA A 230 14.63 -10.08 -27.53
CA ALA A 230 14.78 -8.66 -27.82
C ALA A 230 15.99 -8.37 -28.71
N VAL A 231 17.12 -9.05 -28.49
CA VAL A 231 18.30 -8.95 -29.37
C VAL A 231 17.98 -9.46 -30.77
N LEU A 232 17.30 -10.60 -30.89
CA LEU A 232 16.86 -11.13 -32.18
C LEU A 232 15.87 -10.18 -32.89
N ARG A 233 14.92 -9.58 -32.16
CA ARG A 233 14.00 -8.57 -32.69
C ARG A 233 14.75 -7.35 -33.23
N TYR A 234 15.80 -6.91 -32.56
CA TYR A 234 16.63 -5.81 -33.05
C TYR A 234 17.26 -6.11 -34.43
N PHE A 235 17.69 -7.33 -34.70
CA PHE A 235 18.26 -7.68 -36.01
C PHE A 235 17.22 -7.98 -37.09
N THR A 236 15.99 -8.33 -36.71
CA THR A 236 14.94 -8.76 -37.64
C THR A 236 13.91 -7.68 -37.97
N GLU A 237 13.66 -6.74 -37.05
CA GLU A 237 12.68 -5.66 -37.23
C GLU A 237 13.29 -4.42 -37.91
N ILE A 238 12.44 -3.66 -38.60
CA ILE A 238 12.82 -2.39 -39.23
C ILE A 238 12.76 -1.28 -38.18
N HIS A 239 13.85 -0.54 -38.04
CA HIS A 239 13.97 0.57 -37.09
C HIS A 239 14.03 1.91 -37.82
N GLU A 240 13.35 2.93 -37.28
CA GLU A 240 13.46 4.31 -37.77
C GLU A 240 14.89 4.84 -37.62
N SER A 241 15.53 4.54 -36.50
CA SER A 241 16.96 4.81 -36.26
C SER A 241 17.61 3.59 -35.60
N LYS A 242 18.56 2.98 -36.31
CA LYS A 242 19.31 1.81 -35.81
C LYS A 242 20.11 2.15 -34.55
N LEU A 243 20.80 3.30 -34.55
CA LEU A 243 21.63 3.71 -33.42
C LEU A 243 20.79 3.97 -32.15
N LEU A 244 19.70 4.74 -32.27
CA LEU A 244 18.84 5.04 -31.13
C LEU A 244 18.15 3.79 -30.59
N SER A 245 17.72 2.89 -31.47
CA SER A 245 17.11 1.61 -31.08
C SER A 245 18.09 0.69 -30.37
N LEU A 246 19.36 0.67 -30.82
CA LEU A 246 20.44 -0.07 -30.15
C LEU A 246 20.76 0.50 -28.77
N LEU A 247 20.92 1.82 -28.67
CA LEU A 247 21.18 2.49 -27.39
C LEU A 247 20.06 2.23 -26.39
N HIS A 248 18.81 2.31 -26.85
CA HIS A 248 17.65 2.01 -26.02
C HIS A 248 17.61 0.53 -25.60
N LEU A 249 17.88 -0.41 -26.51
CA LEU A 249 17.94 -1.83 -26.19
C LEU A 249 18.99 -2.11 -25.12
N VAL A 250 20.21 -1.58 -25.28
CA VAL A 250 21.31 -1.74 -24.31
C VAL A 250 20.91 -1.15 -22.96
N TYR A 251 20.34 0.06 -22.95
CA TYR A 251 19.82 0.69 -21.75
C TYR A 251 18.79 -0.19 -21.02
N VAL A 252 17.76 -0.66 -21.74
CA VAL A 252 16.71 -1.50 -21.15
C VAL A 252 17.29 -2.81 -20.63
N ILE A 253 18.20 -3.48 -21.35
CA ILE A 253 18.83 -4.72 -20.88
C ILE A 253 19.60 -4.47 -19.58
N ILE A 254 20.41 -3.41 -19.50
CA ILE A 254 21.20 -3.09 -18.29
C ILE A 254 20.27 -2.84 -17.11
N VAL A 255 19.31 -1.93 -17.27
CA VAL A 255 18.43 -1.53 -16.15
C VAL A 255 17.48 -2.68 -15.78
N ALA A 256 16.91 -3.39 -16.75
CA ALA A 256 16.05 -4.53 -16.48
C ALA A 256 16.79 -5.69 -15.80
N THR A 257 18.04 -5.95 -16.18
CA THR A 257 18.87 -6.97 -15.53
C THR A 257 19.14 -6.60 -14.07
N PHE A 258 19.40 -5.32 -13.80
CA PHE A 258 19.52 -4.82 -12.43
C PHE A 258 18.24 -5.03 -11.62
N PHE A 259 17.09 -4.55 -12.10
CA PHE A 259 15.78 -4.70 -11.44
C PHE A 259 15.42 -6.17 -11.21
N PHE A 260 15.59 -7.01 -12.24
CA PHE A 260 15.33 -8.44 -12.14
C PHE A 260 16.21 -9.06 -11.04
N SER A 261 17.52 -8.79 -11.07
CA SER A 261 18.48 -9.33 -10.10
C SER A 261 18.10 -8.95 -8.67
N ILE A 262 17.89 -7.67 -8.36
CA ILE A 262 17.52 -7.26 -6.99
C ILE A 262 16.16 -7.84 -6.57
N SER A 263 15.21 -8.01 -7.50
CA SER A 263 13.90 -8.58 -7.20
C SER A 263 13.95 -10.07 -6.86
N THR A 264 14.97 -10.80 -7.33
CA THR A 264 15.17 -12.21 -6.94
C THR A 264 15.49 -12.33 -5.46
N VAL A 265 16.25 -11.39 -4.88
CA VAL A 265 16.54 -11.35 -3.45
C VAL A 265 15.25 -11.20 -2.66
N SER A 266 14.39 -10.26 -3.05
CA SER A 266 13.11 -10.02 -2.36
C SER A 266 12.14 -11.20 -2.49
N PHE A 267 12.21 -11.96 -3.59
CA PHE A 267 11.42 -13.18 -3.80
C PHE A 267 11.82 -14.33 -2.89
N VAL A 268 13.12 -14.62 -2.79
CA VAL A 268 13.61 -15.80 -2.08
C VAL A 268 13.55 -15.68 -0.56
N VAL A 269 13.21 -14.50 0.00
CA VAL A 269 13.05 -14.28 1.46
C VAL A 269 12.15 -15.32 2.13
N ILE A 270 11.23 -15.92 1.37
CA ILE A 270 10.27 -16.92 1.85
C ILE A 270 10.90 -18.29 2.13
N SER A 271 12.05 -18.59 1.52
CA SER A 271 12.70 -19.90 1.57
C SER A 271 14.15 -19.73 2.02
N ASN A 272 14.51 -20.40 3.11
CA ASN A 272 15.87 -20.33 3.65
C ASN A 272 16.89 -20.97 2.71
N GLN A 273 16.51 -22.08 2.06
CA GLN A 273 17.37 -22.76 1.10
C GLN A 273 17.59 -21.91 -0.15
N SER A 274 16.56 -21.25 -0.67
CA SER A 274 16.65 -20.38 -1.85
C SER A 274 17.53 -19.15 -1.63
N GLN A 275 17.57 -18.61 -0.40
CA GLN A 275 18.46 -17.49 -0.06
C GLN A 275 19.95 -17.82 -0.24
N SER A 276 20.35 -19.09 -0.08
CA SER A 276 21.72 -19.53 -0.34
C SER A 276 22.11 -19.52 -1.82
N GLN A 277 21.12 -19.67 -2.72
CA GLN A 277 21.32 -19.74 -4.17
C GLN A 277 21.60 -18.37 -4.80
N ILE A 278 21.28 -17.28 -4.11
CA ILE A 278 21.48 -15.94 -4.64
C ILE A 278 22.96 -15.52 -4.52
N PRO A 279 23.60 -15.12 -5.63
CA PRO A 279 24.99 -14.65 -5.61
C PRO A 279 25.19 -13.46 -4.68
N THR A 280 26.34 -13.41 -4.01
CA THR A 280 26.69 -12.35 -3.04
C THR A 280 26.62 -10.96 -3.67
N ILE A 281 27.03 -10.81 -4.93
CA ILE A 281 26.96 -9.54 -5.67
C ILE A 281 25.52 -9.02 -5.77
N VAL A 282 24.55 -9.90 -6.00
CA VAL A 282 23.12 -9.54 -6.12
C VAL A 282 22.57 -9.12 -4.75
N LYS A 283 22.99 -9.80 -3.66
CA LYS A 283 22.66 -9.40 -2.29
C LYS A 283 23.19 -8.00 -1.95
N TYR A 284 24.43 -7.69 -2.35
CA TYR A 284 25.00 -6.36 -2.19
C TYR A 284 24.22 -5.30 -2.98
N MET A 285 23.91 -5.56 -4.26
CA MET A 285 23.10 -4.66 -5.08
C MET A 285 21.72 -4.37 -4.46
N HIS A 286 21.06 -5.40 -3.95
CA HIS A 286 19.78 -5.24 -3.23
C HIS A 286 19.94 -4.43 -1.93
N HIS A 287 21.01 -4.66 -1.16
CA HIS A 287 21.27 -3.91 0.06
C HIS A 287 21.43 -2.40 -0.19
N TYR A 288 22.23 -2.01 -1.19
CA TYR A 288 22.44 -0.60 -1.53
C TYR A 288 21.21 0.05 -2.19
N SER A 289 20.38 -0.73 -2.89
CA SER A 289 19.16 -0.21 -3.51
C SER A 289 17.95 -0.17 -2.55
N LYS A 290 18.04 -0.79 -1.38
CA LYS A 290 16.95 -0.90 -0.39
C LYS A 290 16.35 0.45 -0.01
N SER A 291 17.19 1.48 0.17
CA SER A 291 16.71 2.82 0.55
C SER A 291 15.78 3.42 -0.50
N TYR A 292 15.94 3.08 -1.78
CA TYR A 292 15.11 3.61 -2.86
C TYR A 292 13.79 2.85 -3.05
N GLY A 293 13.53 1.80 -2.26
CA GLY A 293 12.28 1.03 -2.34
C GLY A 293 12.03 0.41 -3.72
N LEU A 294 13.08 0.05 -4.46
CA LEU A 294 12.92 -0.46 -5.83
C LEU A 294 12.31 -1.87 -5.88
N THR A 295 12.55 -2.69 -4.86
CA THR A 295 11.99 -4.04 -4.76
C THR A 295 11.61 -4.40 -3.32
N HIS A 296 10.48 -5.10 -3.17
CA HIS A 296 9.95 -5.48 -1.87
C HIS A 296 9.58 -6.97 -1.79
N SER A 297 9.54 -7.47 -0.56
CA SER A 297 8.95 -8.77 -0.23
C SER A 297 7.48 -8.57 0.13
N TYR A 298 6.63 -9.47 -0.34
CA TYR A 298 5.17 -9.36 -0.19
C TYR A 298 4.62 -10.43 0.76
N GLY A 299 3.58 -10.08 1.50
CA GLY A 299 2.98 -10.99 2.47
C GLY A 299 1.62 -10.53 2.95
N LEU A 300 0.67 -10.35 2.02
CA LEU A 300 -0.63 -9.77 2.33
C LEU A 300 -1.47 -10.68 3.23
N PHE A 301 -2.02 -10.10 4.30
CA PHE A 301 -2.91 -10.78 5.24
C PHE A 301 -2.36 -12.11 5.78
N ARG A 302 -1.06 -12.12 6.11
CA ARG A 302 -0.35 -13.28 6.67
C ARG A 302 -1.14 -13.92 7.81
N ARG A 303 -1.67 -13.12 8.73
CA ARG A 303 -2.61 -13.55 9.77
C ARG A 303 -3.92 -12.80 9.62
N MET A 304 -5.02 -13.54 9.54
CA MET A 304 -6.34 -12.93 9.56
C MET A 304 -6.69 -12.52 10.99
N THR A 305 -7.24 -11.33 11.12
CA THR A 305 -7.85 -10.84 12.37
C THR A 305 -9.34 -10.61 12.09
N GLY A 306 -10.18 -10.66 13.11
CA GLY A 306 -11.60 -10.32 12.94
C GLY A 306 -12.60 -11.48 12.91
N LEU A 307 -12.19 -12.76 12.91
CA LEU A 307 -13.15 -13.88 12.88
C LEU A 307 -14.09 -13.84 14.09
N HIS A 308 -13.53 -13.63 15.27
CA HIS A 308 -14.28 -13.45 16.52
C HIS A 308 -14.60 -11.98 16.77
N GLY A 309 -14.74 -11.16 15.74
CA GLY A 309 -14.95 -9.72 15.86
C GLY A 309 -13.66 -8.92 15.68
N ARG A 310 -13.82 -7.70 15.19
CA ARG A 310 -12.77 -6.78 14.80
C ARG A 310 -12.34 -5.95 16.02
N PRO A 311 -11.07 -6.00 16.43
CA PRO A 311 -10.59 -5.19 17.54
C PRO A 311 -10.58 -3.71 17.13
N GLU A 312 -11.17 -2.86 17.97
CA GLU A 312 -11.33 -1.44 17.72
C GLU A 312 -11.06 -0.63 18.99
N ILE A 313 -10.17 0.36 18.87
CA ILE A 313 -9.89 1.32 19.93
C ILE A 313 -10.95 2.42 19.87
N ILE A 314 -11.58 2.68 21.01
CA ILE A 314 -12.52 3.77 21.23
C ILE A 314 -11.87 4.80 22.13
N LEU A 315 -11.67 5.99 21.59
CA LEU A 315 -11.04 7.10 22.27
C LEU A 315 -12.12 8.04 22.81
N GLU A 316 -12.01 8.41 24.08
CA GLU A 316 -13.00 9.24 24.76
C GLU A 316 -12.32 10.37 25.53
N GLY A 317 -12.92 11.56 25.49
CA GLY A 317 -12.51 12.71 26.29
C GLY A 317 -13.52 13.02 27.39
N SER A 318 -13.08 13.72 28.43
CA SER A 318 -13.96 14.25 29.48
C SER A 318 -13.40 15.55 30.07
N TYR A 319 -14.28 16.37 30.63
CA TYR A 319 -13.93 17.54 31.44
C TYR A 319 -13.53 17.16 32.87
N GLU A 320 -14.08 16.08 33.39
CA GLU A 320 -13.94 15.63 34.78
C GLU A 320 -13.70 14.11 34.84
N LEU A 321 -12.92 13.65 35.81
CA LEU A 321 -12.55 12.24 35.92
C LEU A 321 -13.77 11.30 36.10
N ASN A 322 -14.74 11.74 36.91
CA ASN A 322 -15.98 11.02 37.20
C ASN A 322 -17.18 11.53 36.38
N GLY A 323 -16.93 12.34 35.35
CA GLY A 323 -17.96 12.95 34.51
C GLY A 323 -18.38 12.06 33.34
N SER A 324 -19.17 12.66 32.44
CA SER A 324 -19.56 12.04 31.17
C SER A 324 -18.40 12.00 30.19
N TRP A 325 -18.15 10.82 29.63
CA TRP A 325 -17.13 10.61 28.60
C TRP A 325 -17.75 10.70 27.21
N THR A 326 -17.13 11.49 26.33
CA THR A 326 -17.60 11.69 24.95
C THR A 326 -16.58 11.11 23.97
N MET A 327 -17.08 10.29 23.03
CA MET A 327 -16.26 9.61 22.04
C MET A 327 -15.74 10.58 20.96
N PHE A 328 -14.48 10.37 20.54
CA PHE A 328 -13.95 10.96 19.32
C PHE A 328 -14.34 10.12 18.09
N ASP A 329 -15.10 10.71 17.17
CA ASP A 329 -15.54 10.03 15.96
C ASP A 329 -14.47 10.10 14.85
N PHE A 330 -14.12 8.93 14.31
CA PHE A 330 -13.23 8.80 13.15
C PHE A 330 -14.03 8.75 11.84
N TYR A 331 -13.34 8.92 10.71
CA TYR A 331 -14.00 9.17 9.42
C TYR A 331 -14.71 7.93 8.85
N SER A 332 -14.07 6.77 8.99
CA SER A 332 -14.39 5.57 8.22
C SER A 332 -14.25 4.27 9.01
N LYS A 333 -13.45 4.24 10.09
CA LYS A 333 -13.41 3.06 10.97
C LYS A 333 -14.73 2.91 11.76
N PRO A 334 -15.10 1.68 12.16
CA PRO A 334 -16.25 1.46 13.04
C PRO A 334 -16.12 2.24 14.35
N GLY A 335 -17.23 2.79 14.84
CA GLY A 335 -17.28 3.53 16.10
C GLY A 335 -18.68 3.48 16.69
N LYS A 336 -19.59 4.29 16.16
CA LYS A 336 -21.01 4.24 16.55
C LYS A 336 -21.65 2.92 16.09
N LEU A 337 -22.57 2.40 16.90
CA LEU A 337 -23.20 1.10 16.67
C LEU A 337 -24.25 1.14 15.55
N ASP A 338 -24.90 2.28 15.38
CA ASP A 338 -25.91 2.57 14.36
C ASP A 338 -25.31 3.06 13.03
N GLU A 339 -23.98 3.24 12.95
CA GLU A 339 -23.33 3.70 11.72
C GLU A 339 -22.97 2.54 10.79
N ARG A 340 -23.57 2.54 9.60
CA ARG A 340 -23.27 1.56 8.55
C ARG A 340 -21.79 1.61 8.11
N PRO A 341 -21.19 0.47 7.73
CA PRO A 341 -19.87 0.45 7.09
C PRO A 341 -19.84 1.34 5.85
N ARG A 342 -18.76 2.12 5.70
CA ARG A 342 -18.58 3.02 4.55
C ARG A 342 -17.73 2.35 3.47
N PHE A 343 -18.07 2.63 2.21
CA PHE A 343 -17.18 2.37 1.09
C PHE A 343 -16.33 3.61 0.86
N VAL A 344 -15.02 3.49 1.07
CA VAL A 344 -14.10 4.65 1.04
C VAL A 344 -13.26 4.74 -0.23
N LEU A 345 -13.16 3.65 -1.01
CA LEU A 345 -12.35 3.64 -2.22
C LEU A 345 -12.89 4.69 -3.22
N PRO A 346 -12.03 5.51 -3.84
CA PRO A 346 -10.56 5.44 -3.85
C PRO A 346 -9.84 6.23 -2.75
N HIS A 347 -10.57 6.93 -1.87
CA HIS A 347 -9.99 7.54 -0.68
C HIS A 347 -9.55 6.48 0.34
N GLN A 348 -8.37 6.68 0.91
CA GLN A 348 -7.77 5.78 1.87
C GLN A 348 -7.35 6.55 3.12
N PRO A 349 -8.22 6.59 4.17
CA PRO A 349 -7.91 7.28 5.41
C PRO A 349 -6.83 6.51 6.18
N ARG A 350 -5.61 7.03 6.17
CA ARG A 350 -4.39 6.44 6.74
C ARG A 350 -4.47 6.36 8.26
N LEU A 351 -5.04 7.38 8.93
CA LEU A 351 -5.23 7.35 10.37
C LEU A 351 -6.19 6.24 10.79
N ASP A 352 -7.40 6.20 10.21
CA ASP A 352 -8.40 5.16 10.46
C ASP A 352 -7.88 3.75 10.19
N TRP A 353 -7.08 3.59 9.12
CA TRP A 353 -6.45 2.32 8.82
C TRP A 353 -5.39 1.94 9.85
N GLN A 354 -4.54 2.88 10.25
CA GLN A 354 -3.50 2.63 11.25
C GLN A 354 -4.06 2.36 12.64
N MET A 355 -5.25 2.89 12.97
CA MET A 355 -5.96 2.56 14.20
C MET A 355 -6.31 1.07 14.31
N TRP A 356 -6.59 0.39 13.19
CA TRP A 356 -6.81 -1.06 13.19
C TRP A 356 -5.52 -1.81 13.56
N PHE A 357 -4.36 -1.40 13.04
CA PHE A 357 -3.08 -2.00 13.43
C PHE A 357 -2.73 -1.72 14.90
N ALA A 358 -2.98 -0.49 15.38
CA ALA A 358 -2.75 -0.15 16.78
C ALA A 358 -3.57 -1.03 17.73
N ALA A 359 -4.82 -1.36 17.36
CA ALA A 359 -5.70 -2.22 18.15
C ALA A 359 -5.19 -3.67 18.32
N LEU A 360 -4.23 -4.11 17.49
CA LEU A 360 -3.60 -5.43 17.59
C LEU A 360 -2.40 -5.45 18.55
N GLY A 361 -1.93 -4.29 19.01
CA GLY A 361 -0.78 -4.13 19.89
C GLY A 361 -1.15 -3.44 21.20
N THR A 362 -0.17 -2.76 21.78
CA THR A 362 -0.34 -1.93 22.98
C THR A 362 -0.03 -0.47 22.65
N TYR A 363 -0.53 0.46 23.45
CA TYR A 363 -0.25 1.89 23.21
C TYR A 363 1.24 2.23 23.32
N HIS A 364 2.01 1.51 24.14
CA HIS A 364 3.46 1.70 24.29
C HIS A 364 4.23 1.51 22.98
N ASN A 365 3.77 0.59 22.12
CA ASN A 365 4.38 0.31 20.82
C ASN A 365 3.87 1.24 19.71
N ASN A 366 2.91 2.12 20.03
CA ASN A 366 2.22 2.98 19.06
C ASN A 366 2.40 4.45 19.43
N ALA A 367 3.62 4.98 19.29
CA ALA A 367 3.92 6.37 19.65
C ALA A 367 3.07 7.41 18.91
N PHE A 368 2.67 7.14 17.65
CA PHE A 368 1.74 8.00 16.90
C PHE A 368 0.38 8.14 17.61
N PHE A 369 -0.07 7.11 18.34
CA PHE A 369 -1.35 7.12 19.06
C PHE A 369 -1.27 8.00 20.32
N LEU A 370 -0.11 8.00 20.98
CA LEU A 370 0.17 8.94 22.08
C LEU A 370 0.20 10.39 21.58
N SER A 371 0.82 10.63 20.42
CA SER A 371 0.77 11.92 19.73
C SER A 371 -0.67 12.35 19.40
N LEU A 372 -1.49 11.43 18.88
CA LEU A 372 -2.91 11.67 18.63
C LEU A 372 -3.65 12.10 19.91
N ALA A 373 -3.48 11.37 21.02
CA ALA A 373 -4.12 11.71 22.29
C ALA A 373 -3.70 13.10 22.79
N TYR A 374 -2.40 13.41 22.71
CA TYR A 374 -1.85 14.72 23.08
C TYR A 374 -2.48 15.87 22.29
N HIS A 375 -2.63 15.70 20.97
CA HIS A 375 -3.17 16.71 20.07
C HIS A 375 -4.69 16.88 20.22
N LEU A 376 -5.44 15.81 20.48
CA LEU A 376 -6.88 15.87 20.70
C LEU A 376 -7.23 16.57 22.03
N LEU A 377 -6.41 16.42 23.08
CA LEU A 377 -6.54 17.15 24.33
C LEU A 377 -6.35 18.68 24.17
N ARG A 378 -5.68 19.11 23.09
CA ARG A 378 -5.29 20.51 22.84
C ARG A 378 -6.01 21.16 21.65
N ASN A 379 -6.96 20.44 21.03
CA ASN A 379 -7.66 20.85 19.81
C ASN A 379 -6.72 21.37 18.71
N ASN A 380 -5.67 20.61 18.40
CA ASN A 380 -4.78 20.98 17.31
C ASN A 380 -5.46 20.78 15.96
N SER A 381 -5.72 21.88 15.25
CA SER A 381 -6.52 21.91 14.02
C SER A 381 -5.99 21.02 12.89
N GLU A 382 -4.68 20.77 12.82
CA GLU A 382 -4.13 19.88 11.78
C GLU A 382 -4.54 18.43 12.02
N VAL A 383 -4.53 18.00 13.29
CA VAL A 383 -4.84 16.62 13.69
C VAL A 383 -6.34 16.42 13.88
N THR A 384 -7.05 17.35 14.50
CA THR A 384 -8.51 17.23 14.73
C THR A 384 -9.28 17.21 13.41
N TYR A 385 -8.74 17.79 12.36
CA TYR A 385 -9.28 17.73 11.01
C TYR A 385 -9.26 16.31 10.40
N LEU A 386 -8.35 15.42 10.83
CA LEU A 386 -8.39 14.01 10.42
C LEU A 386 -9.56 13.24 11.05
N MET A 387 -10.22 13.83 12.05
CA MET A 387 -11.39 13.26 12.71
C MET A 387 -12.66 13.64 11.94
N LYS A 388 -13.71 12.83 12.07
CA LYS A 388 -15.01 13.12 11.44
C LYS A 388 -15.64 14.39 12.02
N LYS A 389 -15.54 14.54 13.33
CA LYS A 389 -15.97 15.72 14.09
C LYS A 389 -15.20 15.80 15.40
N TYR A 390 -14.74 16.99 15.76
CA TYR A 390 -14.20 17.24 17.09
C TYR A 390 -15.33 17.55 18.08
N PRO A 391 -15.52 16.76 19.16
CA PRO A 391 -16.69 16.92 20.04
C PRO A 391 -16.57 18.06 21.07
N PHE A 392 -15.37 18.60 21.29
CA PHE A 392 -15.07 19.55 22.37
C PHE A 392 -14.87 21.00 21.88
N GLU A 393 -15.78 21.50 21.04
CA GLU A 393 -15.65 22.82 20.40
C GLU A 393 -15.74 23.99 21.40
N ALA A 394 -16.58 23.88 22.44
CA ALA A 394 -16.83 24.96 23.40
C ALA A 394 -15.73 25.09 24.48
N LYS A 395 -15.17 23.95 24.93
CA LYS A 395 -14.16 23.88 25.98
C LYS A 395 -13.27 22.67 25.73
N LEU A 396 -11.97 22.79 25.98
CA LEU A 396 -11.04 21.67 25.85
C LEU A 396 -11.28 20.60 26.92
N PRO A 397 -11.12 19.30 26.58
CA PRO A 397 -11.20 18.23 27.57
C PRO A 397 -9.94 18.22 28.44
N ASN A 398 -10.12 17.90 29.72
CA ASN A 398 -9.00 17.78 30.67
C ASN A 398 -8.42 16.36 30.69
N PHE A 399 -9.25 15.37 30.32
CA PHE A 399 -8.91 13.96 30.40
C PHE A 399 -9.18 13.27 29.08
N ILE A 400 -8.33 12.30 28.73
CA ILE A 400 -8.54 11.39 27.61
C ILE A 400 -8.24 9.96 28.07
N ARG A 401 -9.00 9.00 27.55
CA ARG A 401 -8.76 7.56 27.77
C ARG A 401 -9.08 6.79 26.51
N ALA A 402 -8.63 5.54 26.44
CA ALA A 402 -9.00 4.66 25.34
C ALA A 402 -9.33 3.26 25.83
N ASP A 403 -10.40 2.70 25.28
CA ASP A 403 -10.84 1.35 25.58
C ASP A 403 -10.78 0.49 24.31
N LEU A 404 -10.39 -0.77 24.47
CA LEU A 404 -10.39 -1.76 23.41
C LEU A 404 -11.70 -2.54 23.46
N TYR A 405 -12.38 -2.58 22.33
CA TYR A 405 -13.60 -3.35 22.13
C TYR A 405 -13.43 -4.32 20.97
N LEU A 406 -14.27 -5.34 20.96
CA LEU A 406 -14.39 -6.29 19.85
C LEU A 406 -15.72 -6.04 19.15
N TYR A 407 -15.66 -5.58 17.90
CA TYR A 407 -16.84 -5.25 17.10
C TYR A 407 -17.28 -6.43 16.26
N HIS A 408 -18.59 -6.69 16.24
CA HIS A 408 -19.20 -7.71 15.39
C HIS A 408 -20.36 -7.10 14.62
N TYR A 409 -20.61 -7.63 13.42
CA TYR A 409 -21.85 -7.34 12.73
C TYR A 409 -23.04 -7.86 13.55
N THR A 410 -24.07 -7.04 13.65
CA THR A 410 -25.35 -7.46 14.23
C THR A 410 -25.97 -8.54 13.35
N LYS A 411 -26.38 -9.66 13.95
CA LYS A 411 -27.05 -10.75 13.23
C LYS A 411 -28.48 -10.32 12.90
N ILE A 412 -28.90 -10.52 11.65
CA ILE A 412 -30.28 -10.32 11.23
C ILE A 412 -31.11 -11.47 11.83
N SER A 413 -32.13 -11.13 12.64
CA SER A 413 -33.08 -12.13 13.14
C SER A 413 -34.04 -12.51 12.01
N LEU A 414 -34.31 -13.80 11.83
CA LEU A 414 -35.23 -14.33 10.81
C LEU A 414 -36.72 -13.95 11.07
N LYS A 415 -37.02 -13.17 12.11
CA LYS A 415 -38.38 -12.74 12.49
C LYS A 415 -38.65 -11.26 12.16
N ASP A 416 -38.25 -10.82 10.97
CA ASP A 416 -38.80 -9.65 10.24
C ASP A 416 -38.52 -8.22 10.75
N GLU A 417 -37.59 -7.98 11.66
CA GLU A 417 -37.09 -6.62 11.93
C GLU A 417 -35.61 -6.47 11.62
N TRP A 418 -35.30 -5.49 10.75
CA TRP A 418 -33.93 -5.08 10.50
C TRP A 418 -33.34 -4.47 11.78
N PRO A 419 -32.14 -4.89 12.20
CA PRO A 419 -31.53 -4.36 13.41
C PRO A 419 -31.26 -2.86 13.25
N LYS A 420 -31.58 -2.09 14.28
CA LYS A 420 -31.28 -0.64 14.35
C LYS A 420 -29.77 -0.37 14.32
N ASP A 421 -29.01 -1.22 15.00
CA ASP A 421 -27.56 -1.14 15.07
C ASP A 421 -26.91 -2.09 14.07
N TYR A 422 -25.95 -1.59 13.29
CA TYR A 422 -25.12 -2.38 12.38
C TYR A 422 -24.04 -3.17 13.12
N TRP A 423 -23.64 -2.68 14.30
CA TRP A 423 -22.59 -3.28 15.11
C TRP A 423 -23.07 -3.60 16.51
N ARG A 424 -22.56 -4.70 17.05
CA ARG A 424 -22.48 -4.94 18.49
C ARG A 424 -21.02 -4.90 18.91
N ARG A 425 -20.73 -4.45 20.13
CA ARG A 425 -19.36 -4.40 20.64
C ARG A 425 -19.26 -4.99 22.04
N ASP A 426 -18.20 -5.75 22.27
CA ASP A 426 -17.91 -6.39 23.55
C ASP A 426 -16.63 -5.77 24.14
N PHE A 427 -16.70 -5.20 25.34
CA PHE A 427 -15.53 -4.60 26.01
C PHE A 427 -14.47 -5.67 26.26
N GLN A 428 -13.22 -5.36 25.95
CA GLN A 428 -12.09 -6.27 26.20
C GLN A 428 -11.25 -5.79 27.37
N GLN A 429 -10.65 -4.61 27.23
CA GLN A 429 -9.75 -4.05 28.23
C GLN A 429 -9.58 -2.55 28.03
N LYS A 430 -9.05 -1.87 29.04
CA LYS A 430 -8.55 -0.49 28.87
C LYS A 430 -7.31 -0.54 27.98
N TYR A 431 -7.32 0.21 26.88
CA TYR A 431 -6.20 0.29 25.96
C TYR A 431 -5.20 1.36 26.38
N LEU A 432 -5.69 2.54 26.76
CA LEU A 432 -4.89 3.66 27.27
C LEU A 432 -5.45 4.07 28.63
N PRO A 433 -4.63 4.16 29.69
CA PRO A 433 -5.08 4.70 30.96
C PRO A 433 -5.54 6.16 30.79
N THR A 434 -6.25 6.69 31.80
CA THR A 434 -6.64 8.09 31.77
C THR A 434 -5.40 8.98 31.83
N ILE A 435 -5.23 9.82 30.82
CA ILE A 435 -4.17 10.82 30.74
C ILE A 435 -4.78 12.21 30.90
N THR A 436 -4.07 13.09 31.61
CA THR A 436 -4.46 14.50 31.78
C THR A 436 -3.84 15.36 30.69
N ARG A 437 -4.50 16.46 30.35
CA ARG A 437 -3.96 17.45 29.41
C ARG A 437 -2.61 17.99 29.87
N GLU A 438 -2.43 18.17 31.17
CA GLU A 438 -1.23 18.70 31.82
C GLU A 438 -0.16 17.64 32.13
N ASP A 439 -0.29 16.40 31.63
CA ASP A 439 0.70 15.34 31.86
C ASP A 439 2.06 15.70 31.22
N THR A 440 3.03 16.06 32.08
CA THR A 440 4.38 16.43 31.66
C THR A 440 5.16 15.24 31.11
N LYS A 441 4.95 14.03 31.65
CA LYS A 441 5.67 12.83 31.20
C LYS A 441 5.36 12.50 29.74
N LEU A 442 4.08 12.61 29.36
CA LEU A 442 3.67 12.44 27.98
C LEU A 442 4.29 13.52 27.09
N SER A 443 4.22 14.79 27.52
CA SER A 443 4.77 15.90 26.74
C SER A 443 6.27 15.76 26.52
N ASP A 444 7.03 15.42 27.56
CA ASP A 444 8.48 15.24 27.52
C ASP A 444 8.85 14.08 26.59
N TYR A 445 8.19 12.93 26.74
CA TYR A 445 8.37 11.78 25.84
C TYR A 445 8.15 12.14 24.37
N LEU A 446 7.05 12.85 24.05
CA LEU A 446 6.74 13.22 22.68
C LEU A 446 7.74 14.24 22.11
N HIS A 447 8.25 15.15 22.93
CA HIS A 447 9.27 16.11 22.52
C HIS A 447 10.64 15.46 22.31
N GLU A 448 11.05 14.54 23.20
CA GLU A 448 12.33 13.82 23.08
C GLU A 448 12.36 12.91 21.86
N ASN A 449 11.24 12.28 21.53
CA ASN A 449 11.12 11.37 20.39
C ASN A 449 10.68 12.07 19.09
N GLY A 450 10.58 13.41 19.07
CA GLY A 450 10.32 14.18 17.86
C GLY A 450 8.89 14.09 17.30
N PHE A 451 7.92 13.67 18.11
CA PHE A 451 6.49 13.69 17.75
C PHE A 451 5.85 15.06 17.96
N VAL A 452 6.42 15.90 18.84
CA VAL A 452 6.03 17.30 19.01
C VAL A 452 7.29 18.17 18.96
N LEU A 453 7.31 19.14 18.06
CA LEU A 453 8.47 20.01 17.87
C LEU A 453 8.59 21.03 19.01
N LYS A 454 9.80 21.20 19.57
CA LYS A 454 10.10 22.25 20.57
C LYS A 454 10.27 23.64 19.93
N LYS A 455 10.69 23.68 18.67
CA LYS A 455 10.91 24.91 17.89
C LYS A 455 10.30 24.72 16.50
N GLN A 456 9.82 25.82 15.94
CA GLN A 456 9.36 25.82 14.56
C GLN A 456 10.54 25.56 13.62
N PHE A 457 10.32 24.73 12.61
CA PHE A 457 11.35 24.33 11.67
C PHE A 457 11.45 25.36 10.55
N THR A 458 12.66 25.83 10.26
CA THR A 458 12.89 26.79 9.17
C THR A 458 13.69 26.13 8.06
N LEU A 459 13.14 26.14 6.85
CA LEU A 459 13.81 25.60 5.66
C LEU A 459 14.85 26.61 5.16
N LYS A 460 16.07 26.14 4.90
CA LYS A 460 17.06 26.93 4.15
C LYS A 460 16.60 27.03 2.69
N ASN A 461 16.39 28.25 2.18
CA ASN A 461 15.86 28.56 0.83
C ASN A 461 14.35 28.31 0.65
N GLN A 462 13.56 28.75 1.63
CA GLN A 462 12.10 28.64 1.61
C GLN A 462 11.48 29.51 0.49
N ASN A 463 10.68 28.90 -0.38
CA ASN A 463 9.88 29.64 -1.38
C ASN A 463 8.54 30.04 -0.74
N PHE A 464 8.51 31.22 -0.14
CA PHE A 464 7.35 31.73 0.58
C PHE A 464 6.10 31.90 -0.30
N ASP A 465 6.25 32.21 -1.59
CA ASP A 465 5.10 32.33 -2.50
C ASP A 465 4.44 30.97 -2.76
N LEU A 466 5.24 29.94 -3.05
CA LEU A 466 4.74 28.58 -3.22
C LEU A 466 4.09 28.06 -1.92
N GLU A 467 4.72 28.32 -0.78
CA GLU A 467 4.19 27.92 0.52
C GLU A 467 2.84 28.57 0.82
N ASN A 468 2.71 29.89 0.62
CA ASN A 468 1.44 30.60 0.84
C ASN A 468 0.33 30.06 -0.09
N LYS A 469 0.65 29.78 -1.35
CA LYS A 469 -0.29 29.16 -2.30
C LYS A 469 -0.73 27.78 -1.84
N LEU A 470 0.22 26.96 -1.37
CA LEU A 470 -0.08 25.63 -0.85
C LEU A 470 -0.90 25.70 0.45
N GLN A 471 -0.60 26.61 1.36
CA GLN A 471 -1.38 26.79 2.59
C GLN A 471 -2.82 27.24 2.29
N THR A 472 -2.99 28.16 1.34
CA THR A 472 -4.31 28.60 0.88
C THR A 472 -5.10 27.45 0.26
N LEU A 473 -4.46 26.66 -0.61
CA LEU A 473 -5.08 25.49 -1.22
C LEU A 473 -5.47 24.44 -0.16
N HIS A 474 -4.58 24.14 0.79
CA HIS A 474 -4.91 23.24 1.89
C HIS A 474 -6.05 23.79 2.75
N GLY A 475 -6.08 25.09 3.04
CA GLY A 475 -7.17 25.74 3.75
C GLY A 475 -8.52 25.53 3.07
N PHE A 476 -8.57 25.66 1.74
CA PHE A 476 -9.77 25.36 0.96
C PHE A 476 -10.13 23.88 0.99
N VAL A 477 -9.18 22.98 0.72
CA VAL A 477 -9.40 21.53 0.71
C VAL A 477 -9.88 21.03 2.08
N ARG A 478 -9.45 21.68 3.17
CA ARG A 478 -9.90 21.41 4.55
C ARG A 478 -11.38 21.69 4.81
N THR A 479 -12.05 22.44 3.94
CA THR A 479 -13.50 22.67 4.08
C THR A 479 -14.34 21.56 3.43
N LEU A 480 -13.72 20.71 2.61
CA LEU A 480 -14.40 19.68 1.84
C LEU A 480 -14.37 18.33 2.54
N ASN A 481 -15.44 17.56 2.33
CA ASN A 481 -15.44 16.15 2.70
C ASN A 481 -14.33 15.40 1.90
N PRO A 482 -13.45 14.61 2.53
CA PRO A 482 -12.36 13.88 1.88
C PRO A 482 -12.81 13.03 0.71
N THR A 483 -13.90 12.26 0.85
CA THR A 483 -14.34 11.37 -0.23
C THR A 483 -14.83 12.22 -1.41
N THR A 484 -15.62 13.26 -1.14
CA THR A 484 -16.08 14.19 -2.17
C THR A 484 -14.91 14.90 -2.86
N PHE A 485 -13.89 15.32 -2.13
CA PHE A 485 -12.69 15.94 -2.70
C PHE A 485 -11.96 14.97 -3.64
N VAL A 486 -11.66 13.76 -3.17
CA VAL A 486 -10.95 12.74 -3.95
C VAL A 486 -11.75 12.37 -5.20
N ASP A 487 -13.05 12.10 -5.06
CA ASP A 487 -13.93 11.74 -6.17
C ASP A 487 -14.03 12.88 -7.19
N SER A 488 -14.14 14.14 -6.73
CA SER A 488 -14.22 15.31 -7.61
C SER A 488 -12.96 15.50 -8.44
N VAL A 489 -11.77 15.35 -7.82
CA VAL A 489 -10.49 15.44 -8.54
C VAL A 489 -10.38 14.32 -9.57
N ILE A 490 -10.75 13.10 -9.21
CA ILE A 490 -10.72 11.95 -10.12
C ILE A 490 -11.68 12.15 -11.30
N VAL A 491 -12.93 12.54 -11.03
CA VAL A 491 -13.92 12.81 -12.07
C VAL A 491 -13.46 13.93 -12.99
N ALA A 492 -12.90 15.02 -12.45
CA ALA A 492 -12.37 16.11 -13.26
C ALA A 492 -11.26 15.62 -14.21
N HIS A 493 -10.32 14.80 -13.74
CA HIS A 493 -9.26 14.24 -14.58
C HIS A 493 -9.81 13.29 -15.65
N VAL A 494 -10.79 12.45 -15.32
CA VAL A 494 -11.44 11.57 -16.30
C VAL A 494 -12.14 12.38 -17.39
N VAL A 495 -12.85 13.44 -17.03
CA VAL A 495 -13.52 14.34 -17.99
C VAL A 495 -12.48 15.02 -18.90
N LEU A 496 -11.41 15.58 -18.34
CA LEU A 496 -10.33 16.20 -19.11
C LEU A 496 -9.64 15.20 -20.05
N PHE A 497 -9.40 13.98 -19.58
CA PHE A 497 -8.81 12.91 -20.38
C PHE A 497 -9.72 12.50 -21.55
N VAL A 498 -11.01 12.30 -21.31
CA VAL A 498 -12.00 11.96 -22.35
C VAL A 498 -12.14 13.11 -23.35
N ALA A 499 -12.19 14.35 -22.88
CA ALA A 499 -12.22 15.54 -23.73
C ALA A 499 -10.98 15.60 -24.62
N HIS A 500 -9.78 15.45 -24.03
CA HIS A 500 -8.51 15.46 -24.77
C HIS A 500 -8.48 14.38 -25.87
N ILE A 501 -8.92 13.16 -25.59
CA ILE A 501 -9.01 12.08 -26.60
C ILE A 501 -9.98 12.44 -27.72
N LYS A 502 -11.16 12.98 -27.39
CA LYS A 502 -12.15 13.39 -28.39
C LYS A 502 -11.63 14.52 -29.28
N PHE A 503 -11.03 15.56 -28.70
CA PHE A 503 -10.47 16.69 -29.46
C PHE A 503 -9.33 16.24 -30.37
N LYS A 504 -8.42 15.38 -29.88
CA LYS A 504 -7.31 14.86 -30.70
C LYS A 504 -7.79 14.03 -31.89
N LYS A 505 -8.91 13.31 -31.77
CA LYS A 505 -9.54 12.61 -32.90
C LYS A 505 -10.12 13.56 -33.94
N VAL A 506 -10.61 14.73 -33.54
CA VAL A 506 -11.17 15.74 -34.45
C VAL A 506 -10.05 16.43 -35.25
N THR A 507 -8.88 16.68 -34.64
CA THR A 507 -7.75 17.35 -35.31
C THR A 507 -6.99 16.46 -36.31
N ILE A 508 -7.13 15.12 -36.24
CA ILE A 508 -6.45 14.19 -37.16
C ILE A 508 -7.31 13.88 -38.42
N VAL A 509 -8.57 14.31 -38.43
CA VAL A 509 -9.52 14.09 -39.54
C VAL A 509 -9.60 15.30 -40.50
N GLN A 510 -8.82 16.35 -40.24
CA GLN A 510 -8.53 17.45 -41.17
C GLN A 510 -7.09 17.34 -41.65
#